data_AF-A0A2V9PG62-F1
#
_entry.id   AF-A0A2V9PG62-F1
#
_cell.length_a   1.000
_cell.length_b   1.000
_cell.length_c   1.000
_cell.angle_alpha   90.00
_cell.angle_beta   90.00
_cell.angle_gamma   90.00
#
_symmetry.space_group_name_H-M   'P 1'
#
loop_
_entity.id
_entity.type
_entity.pdbx_description
1 polymer ?
#
loop_
_entity_poly.entity_id
_entity_poly.type
_entity_poly.pdbx_seq_one_letter_code
_entity_poly.pdbx_strand_id
1 'polypeptide(L)'
;MRTFALGQFKRFALAVGILLLSAPIPAAAQSEGQALHVFVGKSVVINLQSPVTRILSSNPATIDTLATSPTQVVVEGKAAGSSS
;
A
#
# COMPACT_ATOMS: atom_id res chain seq x y z
N MET A 1 -40.91 16.86 43.80
CA MET A 1 -39.90 15.78 43.89
C MET A 1 -39.42 15.46 42.47
N ARG A 2 -38.36 16.12 41.98
CA ARG A 2 -37.80 15.92 40.63
C ARG A 2 -36.28 15.84 40.74
N THR A 3 -35.74 14.62 40.85
CA THR A 3 -34.30 14.32 40.85
C THR A 3 -34.00 13.25 39.80
N PHE A 4 -34.05 13.61 38.52
CA PHE A 4 -33.67 12.71 37.41
C PHE A 4 -33.19 13.53 36.21
N ALA A 5 -31.99 14.13 36.28
CA ALA A 5 -31.44 14.81 35.09
C ALA A 5 -29.91 14.83 34.95
N LEU A 6 -29.14 14.33 35.93
CA LEU A 6 -27.67 14.48 35.91
C LEU A 6 -26.90 13.19 35.56
N GLY A 7 -27.52 12.01 35.72
CA GLY A 7 -26.86 10.72 35.45
C GLY A 7 -26.89 10.26 33.99
N GLN A 8 -27.82 10.79 33.19
CA GLN A 8 -28.01 10.41 31.78
C GLN A 8 -26.90 10.96 30.87
N PHE A 9 -26.45 12.20 31.09
CA PHE A 9 -25.41 12.84 30.28
C PHE A 9 -24.04 12.16 30.40
N LYS A 10 -23.63 11.76 31.61
CA LYS A 10 -22.36 11.04 31.83
C LYS A 10 -22.34 9.67 31.15
N ARG A 11 -23.49 8.98 31.11
CA ARG A 11 -23.63 7.67 30.45
C ARG A 11 -23.59 7.80 28.92
N PHE A 12 -24.15 8.88 28.38
CA PHE A 12 -24.07 9.18 26.95
C PHE A 12 -22.63 9.51 26.49
N ALA A 13 -21.91 10.32 27.26
CA ALA A 13 -20.52 10.65 26.96
C ALA A 13 -19.60 9.42 26.96
N LEU A 14 -19.83 8.48 27.88
CA LEU A 14 -19.08 7.22 27.94
C LEU A 14 -19.38 6.30 26.74
N ALA A 15 -20.63 6.24 26.30
CA ALA A 15 -21.04 5.42 25.16
C ALA A 15 -20.44 5.91 23.84
N VAL A 16 -20.33 7.24 23.65
CA VAL A 16 -19.69 7.83 22.45
C VAL A 16 -18.17 7.61 22.46
N GLY A 17 -17.53 7.68 23.63
CA GLY A 17 -16.09 7.39 23.76
C GLY A 17 -15.73 5.95 23.39
N ILE A 18 -16.57 4.98 23.76
CA ILE A 18 -16.36 3.57 23.41
C ILE A 18 -16.58 3.32 21.91
N LEU A 19 -17.56 3.99 21.29
CA LEU A 19 -17.85 3.82 19.87
C LEU A 19 -16.72 4.35 18.96
N LEU A 20 -15.98 5.38 19.41
CA LEU A 20 -14.86 5.93 18.66
C LEU A 20 -13.57 5.09 18.77
N LEU A 21 -13.44 4.23 19.81
CA LEU A 21 -12.28 3.34 19.97
C LEU A 21 -12.38 2.06 19.13
N SER A 22 -13.55 1.73 18.60
CA SER A 22 -13.76 0.53 17.76
C SER A 22 -13.71 0.81 16.26
N ALA A 23 -13.20 1.97 15.83
CA ALA A 23 -13.02 2.25 14.41
C ALA A 23 -12.03 1.23 13.82
N PRO A 24 -12.42 0.45 12.79
CA PRO A 24 -11.52 -0.53 12.20
C PRO A 24 -10.31 0.20 11.63
N ILE A 25 -9.13 -0.16 12.11
CA ILE A 25 -7.87 0.27 11.50
C ILE A 25 -7.89 -0.31 10.08
N PRO A 26 -7.72 0.50 9.02
CA PRO A 26 -7.68 -0.01 7.66
C PRO A 26 -6.57 -1.06 7.59
N ALA A 27 -6.95 -2.31 7.33
CA ALA A 27 -6.00 -3.38 7.08
C ALA A 27 -5.14 -2.94 5.89
N ALA A 28 -3.82 -2.95 6.06
CA ALA A 28 -2.91 -2.73 4.95
C ALA A 28 -3.23 -3.78 3.88
N ALA A 29 -3.73 -3.35 2.73
CA ALA A 29 -4.00 -4.24 1.62
C ALA A 29 -2.68 -4.95 1.26
N GLN A 30 -2.62 -6.25 1.50
CA GLN A 30 -1.53 -7.07 0.98
C GLN A 30 -1.72 -7.12 -0.54
N SER A 31 -1.01 -6.25 -1.25
CA SER A 31 -0.99 -6.28 -2.70
C SER A 31 -0.37 -7.61 -3.11
N GLU A 32 -1.18 -8.51 -3.67
CA GLU A 32 -0.67 -9.66 -4.40
C GLU A 32 0.25 -9.12 -5.51
N GLY A 33 1.46 -9.67 -5.61
CA GLY A 33 2.45 -9.20 -6.58
C GLY A 33 1.91 -9.36 -8.01
N GLN A 34 2.05 -8.34 -8.85
CA GLN A 34 1.60 -8.38 -10.24
C GLN A 34 2.69 -8.96 -11.14
N ALA A 35 2.36 -9.96 -11.94
CA ALA A 35 3.28 -10.51 -12.94
C ALA A 35 3.46 -9.53 -14.11
N LEU A 36 4.71 -9.28 -14.50
CA LEU A 36 5.09 -8.43 -15.63
C LEU A 36 5.88 -9.25 -16.63
N HIS A 37 5.45 -9.25 -17.90
CA HIS A 37 6.22 -9.83 -19.00
C HIS A 37 6.92 -8.71 -19.78
N VAL A 38 8.24 -8.79 -19.88
CA VAL A 38 9.09 -7.83 -20.60
C VAL A 38 9.90 -8.58 -21.64
N PHE A 39 9.91 -8.07 -22.88
CA PHE A 39 10.75 -8.63 -23.94
C PHE A 39 12.21 -8.23 -23.76
N VAL A 40 13.13 -9.13 -24.16
CA VAL A 40 14.57 -8.83 -24.16
C VAL A 40 14.87 -7.66 -25.10
N GLY A 41 15.68 -6.71 -24.64
CA GLY A 41 16.01 -5.47 -25.34
C GLY A 41 14.87 -4.45 -25.37
N LYS A 42 13.84 -4.63 -24.54
CA LYS A 42 12.73 -3.68 -24.36
C LYS A 42 12.64 -3.22 -22.91
N SER A 43 12.04 -2.05 -22.74
CA SER A 43 11.78 -1.47 -21.44
C SER A 43 10.30 -1.19 -21.28
N VAL A 44 9.80 -1.34 -20.06
CA VAL A 44 8.44 -0.98 -19.67
C VAL A 44 8.50 0.09 -18.60
N VAL A 45 7.67 1.12 -18.75
CA VAL A 45 7.52 2.19 -17.75
C VAL A 45 6.29 1.89 -16.90
N ILE A 46 6.49 1.76 -15.61
CA ILE A 46 5.44 1.53 -14.61
C ILE A 46 5.20 2.84 -13.87
N ASN A 47 3.98 3.35 -13.97
CA ASN A 47 3.54 4.50 -13.19
C ASN A 47 2.78 4.01 -11.96
N LEU A 48 3.15 4.51 -10.79
CA LEU A 48 2.60 4.11 -9.50
C LEU A 48 1.65 5.18 -8.99
N GLN A 49 0.60 4.76 -8.25
CA GLN A 49 -0.36 5.69 -7.65
C GLN A 49 0.19 6.39 -6.39
N SER A 50 1.26 5.87 -5.81
CA SER A 50 1.96 6.41 -4.65
C SER A 50 3.47 6.28 -4.83
N PRO A 51 4.30 7.05 -4.09
CA PRO A 51 5.74 6.97 -4.21
C PRO A 51 6.30 5.57 -3.88
N VAL A 52 7.21 5.09 -4.71
CA VAL A 52 7.95 3.85 -4.47
C VAL A 52 8.87 4.02 -3.27
N THR A 53 8.85 3.05 -2.36
CA THR A 53 9.68 3.06 -1.14
C THR A 53 10.87 2.11 -1.25
N ARG A 54 10.79 1.11 -2.14
CA ARG A 54 11.82 0.12 -2.39
C ARG A 54 11.64 -0.54 -3.76
N ILE A 55 12.75 -0.81 -4.42
CA ILE A 55 12.84 -1.65 -5.62
C ILE A 55 13.85 -2.74 -5.32
N LEU A 56 13.49 -3.99 -5.59
CA LEU A 56 14.37 -5.16 -5.48
C LEU A 56 14.26 -5.94 -6.79
N SER A 57 15.36 -6.58 -7.16
CA SER A 57 15.38 -7.56 -8.25
C SER A 57 16.02 -8.83 -7.71
N SER A 58 15.29 -9.93 -7.76
CA SER A 58 15.82 -11.24 -7.38
C SER A 58 16.84 -11.79 -8.38
N ASN A 59 16.81 -11.32 -9.63
CA ASN A 59 17.73 -11.73 -10.68
C ASN A 59 18.20 -10.53 -11.54
N PRO A 60 19.28 -9.84 -11.15
CA PRO A 60 19.80 -8.70 -11.90
C PRO A 60 20.48 -9.09 -13.22
N ALA A 61 20.62 -10.38 -13.54
CA ALA A 61 21.12 -10.82 -14.83
C ALA A 61 20.03 -10.81 -15.92
N THR A 62 18.76 -10.93 -15.55
CA THR A 62 17.63 -11.00 -16.50
C THR A 62 16.93 -9.67 -16.67
N ILE A 63 16.79 -8.90 -15.60
CA ILE A 63 16.18 -7.57 -15.64
C ILE A 63 17.08 -6.50 -15.01
N ASP A 64 16.83 -5.25 -15.39
CA ASP A 64 17.30 -4.07 -14.67
C ASP A 64 16.11 -3.18 -14.28
N THR A 65 16.28 -2.40 -13.22
CA THR A 65 15.22 -1.53 -12.71
C THR A 65 15.77 -0.17 -12.31
N LEU A 66 15.15 0.90 -12.80
CA LEU A 66 15.54 2.26 -12.51
C LEU A 66 14.32 3.11 -12.11
N ALA A 67 14.37 3.76 -10.94
CA ALA A 67 13.40 4.78 -10.59
C ALA A 67 13.76 6.10 -11.27
N THR A 68 12.93 6.56 -12.21
CA THR A 68 13.12 7.84 -12.90
C THR A 68 12.39 8.99 -12.20
N SER A 69 11.39 8.68 -11.37
CA SER A 69 10.74 9.61 -10.46
C SER A 69 10.20 8.85 -9.24
N PRO A 70 9.75 9.53 -8.16
CA PRO A 70 9.17 8.84 -7.01
C PRO A 70 8.00 7.91 -7.37
N THR A 71 7.26 8.20 -8.45
CA THR A 71 6.10 7.42 -8.89
C THR A 71 6.33 6.72 -10.22
N GLN A 72 7.58 6.62 -10.69
CA GLN A 72 7.89 6.01 -11.98
C GLN A 72 9.10 5.09 -11.90
N VAL A 73 8.91 3.87 -12.39
CA VAL A 73 9.95 2.85 -12.48
C VAL A 73 10.04 2.35 -13.92
N VAL A 74 11.26 2.29 -14.45
CA VAL A 74 11.57 1.66 -15.72
C VAL A 74 12.14 0.28 -15.45
N VAL A 75 11.57 -0.74 -16.10
CA VAL A 75 12.06 -2.13 -16.04
C VAL A 75 12.58 -2.51 -17.42
N GLU A 76 13.84 -2.91 -17.51
CA GLU A 76 14.49 -3.34 -18.74
C GLU A 76 14.69 -4.86 -18.76
N GLY A 77 14.33 -5.52 -19.87
CA GLY A 77 14.65 -6.93 -20.09
C GLY A 77 16.04 -7.09 -20.71
N LYS A 78 17.02 -7.55 -19.93
CA LYS A 78 18.41 -7.76 -20.40
C LYS A 78 18.64 -9.12 -21.04
N ALA A 79 18.05 -10.17 -20.46
CA ALA A 79 18.19 -11.53 -20.94
C ALA A 79 16.93 -12.35 -20.63
N ALA A 80 16.74 -13.47 -21.34
CA ALA A 80 15.62 -14.37 -21.09
C ALA A 80 15.75 -15.01 -19.70
N GLY A 81 14.64 -15.10 -18.97
CA GLY A 81 14.57 -15.74 -17.66
C GLY A 81 13.41 -15.20 -16.82
N SER A 82 13.53 -15.35 -15.50
CA SER A 82 12.53 -14.89 -14.52
C SER A 82 13.20 -14.05 -13.43
N SER A 83 12.45 -13.10 -12.87
CA SER A 83 12.80 -12.26 -11.73
C SER A 83 11.54 -11.85 -10.97
N SER A 84 11.73 -11.35 -9.74
CA SER A 84 10.72 -10.71 -8.90
C SER A 84 11.27 -9.45 -8.28
#